data_AF-A0A6B8M7C2-F1
#
_entry.id   AF-A0A6B8M7C2-F1
#
_cell.length_a   1.000
_cell.length_b   1.000
_cell.length_c   1.000
_cell.angle_alpha   90.00
_cell.angle_beta   90.00
_cell.angle_gamma   90.00
#
_symmetry.space_group_name_H-M   'P 1'
#
loop_
_entity.id
_entity.type
_entity.pdbx_description
1 polymer ?
#
loop_
_entity_poly.entity_id
_entity_poly.type
_entity_poly.pdbx_seq_one_letter_code
_entity_poly.pdbx_strand_id
1 'polypeptide(L)'
;MSWALDGVPSALDPLLGRLAVETAVQLAGWDLESVARFVESFATAPRRMFDISQSPSDGTRAASWALGTSDLFDGVVFSTLDCCGREEIARRIWRAQVTVLFGWLESERSGFVRRHRRALRECVSRSLLTADLDSLEWAEIARLTKAAFAAGDRRVELADEARAVRNALAHLEPIDYSRFARIRSLTHADRGEGDSA
;
A
#
# COMPACT_ATOMS: atom_id res chain seq x y z
N MET A 1 14.14 -6.26 -14.60
CA MET A 1 14.66 -6.65 -13.28
C MET A 1 15.44 -5.44 -12.78
N SER A 2 14.93 -4.72 -11.77
CA SER A 2 15.49 -3.42 -11.35
C SER A 2 16.71 -3.64 -10.47
N TRP A 3 17.85 -3.01 -10.78
CA TRP A 3 19.11 -3.07 -10.03
C TRP A 3 18.95 -2.73 -8.54
N ALA A 4 17.93 -1.94 -8.18
CA ALA A 4 17.63 -1.58 -6.80
C ALA A 4 17.14 -2.78 -5.95
N LEU A 5 16.60 -3.83 -6.58
CA LEU A 5 16.19 -5.06 -5.88
C LEU A 5 17.41 -5.90 -5.46
N ASP A 6 18.56 -5.77 -6.14
CA ASP A 6 19.78 -6.50 -5.79
C ASP A 6 20.38 -5.99 -4.47
N GLY A 7 20.06 -4.75 -4.09
CA GLY A 7 20.43 -4.14 -2.82
C GLY A 7 19.43 -4.41 -1.69
N VAL A 8 18.28 -5.02 -1.96
CA VAL A 8 17.32 -5.42 -0.93
C VAL A 8 17.83 -6.73 -0.31
N PRO A 9 18.14 -6.78 1.01
CA PRO A 9 18.48 -8.03 1.66
C PRO A 9 17.43 -9.10 1.35
N SER A 10 17.85 -10.29 0.95
CA SER A 10 16.96 -11.44 0.66
C SER A 10 16.02 -11.83 1.81
N ALA A 11 16.27 -11.28 3.00
CA ALA A 11 15.44 -11.43 4.19
C ALA A 11 14.18 -10.55 4.22
N LEU A 12 14.05 -9.52 3.37
CA LEU A 12 12.83 -8.69 3.32
C LEU A 12 11.73 -9.39 2.54
N ASP A 13 10.54 -9.37 3.13
CA ASP A 13 9.30 -9.79 2.47
C ASP A 13 9.17 -9.12 1.08
N PRO A 14 8.87 -9.87 0.00
CA PRO A 14 8.87 -9.33 -1.37
C PRO A 14 7.90 -8.16 -1.62
N LEU A 15 6.82 -8.04 -0.83
CA LEU A 15 5.93 -6.87 -0.91
C LEU A 15 6.60 -5.65 -0.28
N LEU A 16 7.19 -5.82 0.91
CA LEU A 16 7.95 -4.76 1.58
C LEU A 16 9.18 -4.32 0.78
N GLY A 17 9.91 -5.24 0.15
CA GLY A 17 11.06 -4.89 -0.69
C GLY A 17 10.64 -4.03 -1.90
N ARG A 18 9.55 -4.40 -2.58
CA ARG A 18 8.99 -3.58 -3.66
C ARG A 18 8.52 -2.22 -3.17
N LEU A 19 7.80 -2.17 -2.04
CA LEU A 19 7.34 -0.90 -1.47
C LEU A 19 8.53 -0.01 -1.06
N ALA A 20 9.58 -0.57 -0.47
CA ALA A 20 10.78 0.17 -0.10
C ALA A 20 11.46 0.81 -1.30
N VAL A 21 11.63 0.05 -2.39
CA VAL A 21 12.22 0.56 -3.65
C VAL A 21 11.34 1.65 -4.26
N GLU A 22 10.04 1.41 -4.39
CA GLU A 22 9.12 2.41 -4.96
C GLU A 22 9.07 3.68 -4.11
N THR A 23 9.04 3.56 -2.78
CA THR A 23 9.09 4.73 -1.89
C THR A 23 10.41 5.47 -2.03
N ALA A 24 11.54 4.76 -2.09
CA ALA A 24 12.86 5.38 -2.27
C ALA A 24 12.94 6.15 -3.60
N VAL A 25 12.44 5.57 -4.69
CA VAL A 25 12.38 6.22 -6.01
C VAL A 25 11.47 7.44 -5.99
N GLN A 26 10.27 7.35 -5.41
CA GLN A 26 9.36 8.50 -5.32
C GLN A 26 9.95 9.63 -4.45
N LEU A 27 10.77 9.31 -3.45
CA LEU A 27 11.40 10.29 -2.58
C LEU A 27 12.64 10.93 -3.23
N ALA A 28 13.53 10.13 -3.83
CA ALA A 28 14.83 10.58 -4.34
C ALA A 28 14.85 10.88 -5.86
N GLY A 29 13.88 10.40 -6.63
CA GLY A 29 13.82 10.59 -8.07
C GLY A 29 15.00 9.93 -8.78
N TRP A 30 15.80 10.73 -9.47
CA TRP A 30 16.96 10.29 -10.25
C TRP A 30 18.24 10.12 -9.43
N ASP A 31 18.28 10.57 -8.17
CA ASP A 31 19.46 10.41 -7.30
C ASP A 31 19.58 8.95 -6.83
N LEU A 32 20.28 8.14 -7.62
CA LEU A 32 20.45 6.70 -7.39
C LEU A 32 21.17 6.40 -6.06
N GLU A 33 22.08 7.27 -5.62
CA GLU A 33 22.78 7.12 -4.34
C GLU A 33 21.81 7.35 -3.17
N SER A 34 20.96 8.37 -3.26
CA SER A 34 19.88 8.57 -2.30
C SER A 34 18.86 7.43 -2.32
N VAL A 35 18.48 6.91 -3.49
CA VAL A 35 17.61 5.71 -3.60
C VAL A 35 18.23 4.53 -2.85
N ALA A 36 19.51 4.22 -3.09
CA ALA A 36 20.20 3.12 -2.41
C ALA A 36 20.22 3.31 -0.89
N ARG A 37 20.54 4.52 -0.40
CA ARG A 37 20.53 4.85 1.04
C ARG A 37 19.15 4.73 1.66
N PHE A 38 18.10 5.14 0.96
CA PHE A 38 16.73 4.97 1.43
C PHE A 38 16.34 3.50 1.53
N VAL A 39 16.62 2.69 0.50
CA VAL A 39 16.34 1.26 0.50
C VAL A 39 17.05 0.57 1.67
N GLU A 40 18.32 0.87 1.92
CA GLU A 40 19.07 0.33 3.06
C GLU A 40 18.46 0.76 4.41
N SER A 41 18.07 2.03 4.54
CA SER A 41 17.38 2.55 5.73
C SER A 41 16.03 1.86 5.96
N PHE A 42 15.26 1.59 4.90
CA PHE A 42 13.97 0.89 5.00
C PHE A 42 14.15 -0.59 5.28
N ALA A 43 15.23 -1.20 4.80
CA ALA A 43 15.56 -2.57 5.09
C ALA A 43 15.81 -2.80 6.59
N THR A 44 16.49 -1.86 7.23
CA THR A 44 16.79 -1.91 8.68
C THR A 44 15.64 -1.38 9.54
N ALA A 45 14.85 -0.43 9.03
CA ALA A 45 13.70 0.15 9.72
C ALA A 45 12.48 0.31 8.78
N PRO A 46 11.72 -0.76 8.52
CA PRO A 46 10.62 -0.75 7.54
C PRO A 46 9.52 0.28 7.82
N ARG A 47 9.37 0.74 9.06
CA ARG A 47 8.39 1.77 9.41
C ARG A 47 8.65 3.10 8.69
N ARG A 48 9.93 3.41 8.44
CA ARG A 48 10.36 4.68 7.84
C ARG A 48 9.81 4.94 6.45
N MET A 49 9.46 3.90 5.67
CA MET A 49 8.85 4.08 4.35
C MET A 49 7.40 4.57 4.41
N PHE A 50 6.79 4.59 5.60
CA PHE A 50 5.44 5.11 5.85
C PHE A 50 5.47 6.46 6.59
N ASP A 51 6.65 6.92 7.02
CA ASP A 51 6.77 8.10 7.86
C ASP A 51 6.74 9.37 6.99
N ILE A 52 5.71 10.18 7.19
CA ILE A 52 5.68 11.55 6.68
C ILE A 52 6.48 12.39 7.67
N SER A 53 7.80 12.39 7.53
CA SER A 53 8.66 13.18 8.41
C SER A 53 8.28 14.65 8.34
N GLN A 54 8.26 15.32 9.50
CA GLN A 54 8.26 16.77 9.53
C GLN A 54 9.62 17.20 9.01
N SER A 55 9.68 17.65 7.74
CA SER A 55 10.90 18.27 7.25
C SER A 55 11.21 19.49 8.13
N PRO A 56 12.46 19.70 8.56
CA PRO A 56 12.85 20.94 9.24
C PRO A 56 12.79 22.17 8.33
N SER A 57 12.60 21.97 7.01
CA SER A 57 12.26 23.06 6.10
C SER A 57 10.73 23.20 6.04
N ASP A 58 10.22 24.36 6.41
CA ASP A 58 8.80 24.78 6.21
C ASP A 58 8.43 24.91 4.71
N GLY A 59 9.08 24.17 3.80
CA GLY A 59 8.99 24.38 2.36
C GLY A 59 9.49 25.76 1.92
N THR A 60 10.18 26.50 2.79
CA THR A 60 10.62 27.87 2.54
C THR A 60 11.76 27.96 1.54
N ARG A 61 12.50 26.88 1.31
CA ARG A 61 13.54 26.82 0.29
C ARG A 61 12.91 26.51 -1.07
N ALA A 62 12.82 27.53 -1.92
CA ALA A 62 12.32 27.35 -3.27
C ALA A 62 13.26 26.42 -4.07
N ALA A 63 12.70 25.34 -4.61
CA ALA A 63 13.40 24.46 -5.52
C ALA A 63 13.80 25.23 -6.79
N SER A 64 15.02 25.01 -7.28
CA SER A 64 15.55 25.72 -8.43
C SER A 64 16.49 24.83 -9.24
N TRP A 65 16.28 24.82 -10.55
CA TRP A 65 17.17 24.18 -11.51
C TRP A 65 18.60 24.70 -11.41
N ALA A 66 18.77 26.03 -11.26
CA ALA A 66 20.08 26.65 -11.16
C ALA A 66 20.85 26.24 -9.90
N LEU A 67 20.14 25.78 -8.86
CA LEU A 67 20.72 25.30 -7.60
C LEU A 67 20.80 23.77 -7.54
N GLY A 68 20.39 23.05 -8.59
CA GLY A 68 20.34 21.59 -8.60
C GLY A 68 19.31 20.99 -7.64
N THR A 69 18.34 21.77 -7.18
CA THR A 69 17.28 21.32 -6.24
C THR A 69 15.95 21.05 -6.93
N SER A 70 15.91 21.18 -8.25
CA SER A 70 14.76 20.89 -9.10
C SER A 70 15.23 20.27 -10.41
N ASP A 71 14.51 19.24 -10.87
CA ASP A 71 14.72 18.58 -12.17
C ASP A 71 13.36 18.13 -12.75
N LEU A 72 13.35 17.43 -13.88
CA LEU A 72 12.21 16.65 -14.35
C LEU A 72 12.38 15.17 -13.95
N PHE A 73 11.33 14.60 -13.39
CA PHE A 73 11.19 13.15 -13.21
C PHE A 73 9.91 12.71 -13.92
N ASP A 74 10.05 11.82 -14.91
CA ASP A 74 8.97 11.42 -15.83
C ASP A 74 8.24 12.61 -16.50
N GLY A 75 9.00 13.66 -16.86
CA GLY A 75 8.47 14.86 -17.50
C GLY A 75 7.74 15.81 -16.56
N VAL A 76 7.74 15.56 -15.25
CA VAL A 76 7.12 16.40 -14.23
C VAL A 76 8.20 17.04 -13.35
N VAL A 77 7.99 18.30 -12.94
CA VAL A 77 8.91 18.98 -12.03
C VAL A 77 9.04 18.21 -10.72
N PHE A 78 10.27 17.87 -10.39
CA PHE A 78 10.66 17.12 -9.21
C PHE A 78 11.65 17.93 -8.39
N SER A 79 11.25 18.26 -7.17
CA SER A 79 12.12 18.93 -6.20
C SER A 79 12.86 17.92 -5.33
N THR A 80 14.08 18.23 -4.94
CA THR A 80 14.80 17.48 -3.91
C THR A 80 14.04 17.55 -2.58
N LEU A 81 14.17 16.52 -1.74
CA LEU A 81 13.37 16.38 -0.50
C LEU A 81 13.54 17.54 0.48
N ASP A 82 14.72 18.16 0.52
CA ASP A 82 15.00 19.32 1.37
C ASP A 82 14.18 20.56 0.99
N CYS A 83 13.65 20.60 -0.24
CA CYS A 83 12.76 21.63 -0.75
C CYS A 83 11.27 21.22 -0.69
N CYS A 84 10.95 20.02 -0.19
CA CYS A 84 9.58 19.53 -0.12
C CYS A 84 8.93 19.81 1.25
N GLY A 85 7.71 20.35 1.21
CA GLY A 85 6.83 20.39 2.38
C GLY A 85 6.20 19.03 2.67
N ARG A 86 5.53 18.94 3.83
CA ARG A 86 4.86 17.73 4.32
C ARG A 86 3.89 17.12 3.30
N GLU A 87 3.10 17.95 2.62
CA GLU A 87 2.10 17.50 1.64
C GLU A 87 2.75 16.83 0.42
N GLU A 88 3.87 17.35 -0.06
CA GLU A 88 4.58 16.75 -1.20
C GLU A 88 5.21 15.41 -0.80
N ILE A 89 5.78 15.32 0.40
CA ILE A 89 6.29 14.05 0.94
C ILE A 89 5.15 13.02 1.06
N ALA A 90 4.01 13.44 1.61
CA ALA A 90 2.83 12.59 1.72
C ALA A 90 2.34 12.10 0.36
N ARG A 91 2.32 12.98 -0.67
CA ARG A 91 1.97 12.59 -2.05
C ARG A 91 2.97 11.61 -2.65
N ARG A 92 4.27 11.77 -2.41
CA ARG A 92 5.31 10.83 -2.91
C ARG A 92 5.17 9.44 -2.27
N ILE A 93 4.99 9.40 -0.96
CA ILE A 93 4.72 8.14 -0.23
C ILE A 93 3.42 7.51 -0.75
N TRP A 94 2.36 8.30 -0.91
CA TRP A 94 1.09 7.83 -1.45
C TRP A 94 1.25 7.23 -2.87
N ARG A 95 2.00 7.88 -3.78
CA ARG A 95 2.25 7.33 -5.13
C ARG A 95 2.92 5.96 -5.05
N ALA A 96 3.96 5.83 -4.24
CA ALA A 96 4.64 4.55 -4.04
C ALA A 96 3.68 3.47 -3.49
N GLN A 97 2.87 3.83 -2.50
CA GLN A 97 1.88 2.95 -1.92
C GLN A 97 0.83 2.50 -2.94
N VAL A 98 0.30 3.40 -3.78
CA VAL A 98 -0.68 3.04 -4.81
C VAL A 98 -0.06 2.07 -5.83
N THR A 99 1.14 2.38 -6.32
CA THR A 99 1.86 1.54 -7.31
C THR A 99 2.01 0.10 -6.83
N VAL A 100 2.30 -0.11 -5.54
CA VAL A 100 2.57 -1.45 -4.99
C VAL A 100 1.32 -2.10 -4.37
N LEU A 101 0.61 -1.35 -3.53
CA LEU A 101 -0.44 -1.91 -2.68
C LEU A 101 -1.74 -2.17 -3.44
N PHE A 102 -2.05 -1.47 -4.53
CA PHE A 102 -3.27 -1.77 -5.30
C PHE A 102 -3.22 -3.16 -5.92
N GLY A 103 -2.12 -3.51 -6.59
CA GLY A 103 -1.96 -4.85 -7.16
C GLY A 103 -1.96 -5.94 -6.10
N TRP A 104 -1.39 -5.66 -4.93
CA TRP A 104 -1.44 -6.58 -3.79
C TRP A 104 -2.86 -6.76 -3.24
N LEU A 105 -3.58 -5.66 -2.96
CA LEU A 105 -4.96 -5.69 -2.46
C LEU A 105 -5.91 -6.42 -3.41
N GLU A 106 -5.70 -6.28 -4.72
CA GLU A 106 -6.50 -6.98 -5.74
C GLU A 106 -6.23 -8.49 -5.75
N SER A 107 -4.97 -8.87 -5.56
CA SER A 107 -4.60 -10.28 -5.39
C SER A 107 -5.22 -10.87 -4.12
N GLU A 108 -5.23 -10.11 -3.02
CA GLU A 108 -5.90 -10.54 -1.79
C GLU A 108 -7.42 -10.62 -1.94
N ARG A 109 -8.03 -9.69 -2.68
CA ARG A 109 -9.47 -9.66 -2.97
C ARG A 109 -9.89 -10.95 -3.67
N SER A 110 -9.23 -11.25 -4.77
CA SER A 110 -9.45 -12.46 -5.56
C SER A 110 -9.24 -13.72 -4.71
N GLY A 111 -8.17 -13.75 -3.90
CA GLY A 111 -7.89 -14.86 -2.99
C GLY A 111 -8.98 -15.05 -1.92
N PHE A 112 -9.45 -13.95 -1.33
CA PHE A 112 -10.50 -13.95 -0.32
C PHE A 112 -11.83 -14.45 -0.87
N VAL A 113 -12.26 -13.92 -2.02
CA VAL A 113 -13.48 -14.37 -2.72
C VAL A 113 -13.41 -15.87 -3.02
N ARG A 114 -12.26 -16.37 -3.48
CA ARG A 114 -12.08 -17.80 -3.76
C ARG A 114 -12.22 -18.66 -2.50
N ARG A 115 -11.55 -18.29 -1.39
CA ARG A 115 -11.61 -19.03 -0.12
C ARG A 115 -13.02 -19.04 0.47
N HIS A 116 -13.72 -17.90 0.42
CA HIS A 116 -15.03 -17.73 1.06
C HIS A 116 -16.21 -17.80 0.08
N ARG A 117 -15.99 -18.37 -1.11
CA ARG A 117 -16.96 -18.34 -2.22
C ARG A 117 -18.33 -18.88 -1.82
N ARG A 118 -18.37 -19.97 -1.05
CA ARG A 118 -19.63 -20.59 -0.60
C ARG A 118 -20.44 -19.63 0.27
N ALA A 119 -19.82 -19.09 1.33
CA ALA A 119 -20.48 -18.18 2.25
C ALA A 119 -20.97 -16.90 1.54
N LEU A 120 -20.13 -16.31 0.68
CA LEU A 120 -20.49 -15.14 -0.12
C LEU A 120 -21.64 -15.44 -1.09
N ARG A 121 -21.62 -16.61 -1.76
CA ARG A 121 -22.69 -17.03 -2.68
C ARG A 121 -24.03 -17.18 -1.97
N GLU A 122 -24.03 -17.78 -0.78
CA GLU A 122 -25.24 -17.94 0.03
C GLU A 122 -25.83 -16.59 0.46
N CYS A 123 -25.00 -15.58 0.72
CA CYS A 123 -25.47 -14.21 0.99
C CYS A 123 -26.00 -13.51 -0.25
N VAL A 124 -25.31 -13.65 -1.40
CA VAL A 124 -25.73 -13.05 -2.66
C VAL A 124 -27.08 -13.62 -3.12
N SER A 125 -27.27 -14.94 -3.06
CA SER A 125 -28.53 -15.58 -3.47
C SER A 125 -29.74 -15.14 -2.63
N ARG A 126 -29.54 -14.85 -1.33
CA ARG A 126 -30.58 -14.30 -0.44
C ARG A 126 -30.93 -12.85 -0.74
N SER A 127 -30.02 -12.11 -1.36
CA SER A 127 -30.18 -10.68 -1.66
C SER A 127 -30.86 -10.36 -3.00
N LEU A 128 -31.33 -11.39 -3.74
CA LEU A 128 -31.89 -11.27 -5.10
C LEU A 128 -30.92 -10.63 -6.12
N LEU A 129 -29.63 -10.52 -5.79
CA LEU A 129 -28.60 -10.02 -6.69
C LEU A 129 -28.03 -11.17 -7.51
N THR A 130 -28.13 -11.08 -8.83
CA THR A 130 -27.25 -11.84 -9.73
C THR A 130 -25.92 -11.09 -9.84
N ALA A 131 -25.06 -11.26 -8.85
CA ALA A 131 -23.71 -10.71 -8.88
C ALA A 131 -22.71 -11.81 -9.25
N ASP A 132 -21.83 -11.50 -10.21
CA ASP A 132 -20.61 -12.27 -10.39
C ASP A 132 -19.73 -12.05 -9.15
N LEU A 133 -19.39 -13.15 -8.46
CA LEU A 133 -18.59 -13.06 -7.24
C LEU A 133 -17.18 -12.54 -7.55
N ASP A 134 -16.67 -12.82 -8.73
CA ASP A 134 -15.30 -12.49 -9.11
C ASP A 134 -15.17 -10.98 -9.41
N SER A 135 -16.30 -10.29 -9.68
CA SER A 135 -16.38 -8.83 -9.87
C SER A 135 -16.65 -8.02 -8.58
N LEU A 136 -16.76 -8.67 -7.41
CA LEU A 136 -17.05 -7.97 -6.16
C LEU A 136 -15.83 -7.14 -5.69
N GLU A 137 -16.00 -5.86 -5.46
CA GLU A 137 -15.00 -4.99 -4.84
C GLU A 137 -14.98 -5.18 -3.31
N TRP A 138 -13.92 -4.69 -2.67
CA TRP A 138 -13.81 -4.73 -1.20
C TRP A 138 -15.00 -4.08 -0.47
N ALA A 139 -15.66 -3.11 -1.10
CA ALA A 139 -16.86 -2.49 -0.56
C ALA A 139 -18.04 -3.47 -0.49
N GLU A 140 -18.34 -4.21 -1.57
CA GLU A 140 -19.39 -5.23 -1.51
C GLU A 140 -18.97 -6.42 -0.64
N ILE A 141 -17.72 -6.84 -0.70
CA ILE A 141 -17.20 -7.94 0.13
C ILE A 141 -17.40 -7.61 1.61
N ALA A 142 -17.00 -6.43 2.08
CA ALA A 142 -17.18 -6.02 3.48
C ALA A 142 -18.65 -6.01 3.93
N ARG A 143 -19.57 -5.68 3.02
CA ARG A 143 -21.01 -5.73 3.30
C ARG A 143 -21.51 -7.18 3.38
N LEU A 144 -21.09 -8.03 2.45
CA LEU A 144 -21.51 -9.43 2.37
C LEU A 144 -20.95 -10.24 3.53
N THR A 145 -19.70 -10.01 3.93
CA THR A 145 -19.07 -10.72 5.05
C THR A 145 -19.79 -10.46 6.37
N LYS A 146 -20.29 -9.24 6.61
CA LYS A 146 -21.13 -8.90 7.78
C LYS A 146 -22.44 -9.69 7.83
N ALA A 147 -22.95 -10.12 6.68
CA ALA A 147 -24.14 -10.98 6.60
C ALA A 147 -23.79 -12.47 6.66
N ALA A 148 -22.57 -12.84 6.26
CA ALA A 148 -22.10 -14.22 6.17
C ALA A 148 -21.52 -14.75 7.50
N PHE A 149 -20.91 -13.88 8.30
CA PHE A 149 -20.13 -14.25 9.48
C PHE A 149 -20.60 -13.49 10.73
N ALA A 150 -20.22 -14.02 11.90
CA ALA A 150 -20.56 -13.40 13.18
C ALA A 150 -19.84 -12.05 13.37
N ALA A 151 -20.40 -11.19 14.22
CA ALA A 151 -19.72 -9.97 14.65
C ALA A 151 -18.41 -10.32 15.38
N GLY A 152 -17.33 -9.60 15.06
CA GLY A 152 -15.99 -9.88 15.59
C GLY A 152 -15.26 -11.04 14.89
N ASP A 153 -15.83 -11.60 13.82
CA ASP A 153 -15.13 -12.55 12.97
C ASP A 153 -14.00 -11.85 12.21
N ARG A 154 -12.80 -12.45 12.21
CA ARG A 154 -11.61 -11.89 11.56
C ARG A 154 -11.78 -11.66 10.06
N ARG A 155 -12.64 -12.43 9.38
CA ARG A 155 -12.95 -12.24 7.96
C ARG A 155 -13.73 -10.95 7.72
N VAL A 156 -14.60 -10.58 8.66
CA VAL A 156 -15.30 -9.29 8.64
C VAL A 156 -14.29 -8.16 8.86
N GLU A 157 -13.42 -8.30 9.86
CA GLU A 157 -12.37 -7.31 10.14
C GLU A 157 -11.42 -7.12 8.95
N LEU A 158 -10.98 -8.21 8.32
CA LEU A 158 -10.14 -8.18 7.13
C LEU A 158 -10.82 -7.42 5.99
N ALA A 159 -12.07 -7.76 5.67
CA ALA A 159 -12.79 -7.11 4.58
C ALA A 159 -13.01 -5.62 4.85
N ASP A 160 -13.32 -5.23 6.08
CA ASP A 160 -13.46 -3.82 6.47
C ASP A 160 -12.13 -3.06 6.41
N GLU A 161 -11.03 -3.65 6.88
CA GLU A 161 -9.71 -3.02 6.83
C GLU A 161 -9.21 -2.89 5.38
N ALA A 162 -9.40 -3.91 4.55
CA ALA A 162 -9.05 -3.86 3.13
C ALA A 162 -9.85 -2.79 2.38
N ARG A 163 -11.15 -2.69 2.65
CA ARG A 163 -12.00 -1.60 2.15
C ARG A 163 -11.47 -0.24 2.58
N ALA A 164 -11.13 -0.08 3.86
CA ALA A 164 -10.65 1.19 4.40
C ALA A 164 -9.29 1.61 3.80
N VAL A 165 -8.35 0.67 3.69
CA VAL A 165 -7.03 0.91 3.06
C VAL A 165 -7.19 1.29 1.59
N ARG A 166 -7.97 0.53 0.81
CA ARG A 166 -8.23 0.85 -0.60
C ARG A 166 -8.86 2.23 -0.72
N ASN A 167 -9.82 2.55 0.14
CA ASN A 167 -10.50 3.83 0.11
C ASN A 167 -9.57 5.01 0.44
N ALA A 168 -8.70 4.90 1.45
CA ALA A 168 -7.71 5.93 1.78
C ALA A 168 -6.80 6.21 0.58
N LEU A 169 -6.20 5.15 0.02
CA LEU A 169 -5.33 5.24 -1.14
C LEU A 169 -6.05 5.81 -2.38
N ALA A 170 -7.34 5.50 -2.60
CA ALA A 170 -8.11 6.09 -3.69
C ALA A 170 -8.37 7.60 -3.51
N HIS A 171 -8.33 8.11 -2.26
CA HIS A 171 -8.53 9.52 -1.93
C HIS A 171 -7.22 10.29 -1.70
N LEU A 172 -6.10 9.82 -2.26
CA LEU A 172 -4.79 10.47 -2.14
C LEU A 172 -4.21 10.45 -0.72
N GLU A 173 -4.70 9.56 0.15
CA GLU A 173 -4.25 9.46 1.53
C GLU A 173 -3.28 8.29 1.70
N PRO A 174 -2.00 8.53 2.03
CA PRO A 174 -1.10 7.44 2.38
C PRO A 174 -1.55 6.79 3.69
N ILE A 175 -1.40 5.48 3.79
CA ILE A 175 -1.61 4.73 5.03
C ILE A 175 -0.34 4.75 5.89
N ASP A 176 -0.51 4.60 7.21
CA ASP A 176 0.61 4.41 8.13
C ASP A 176 1.03 2.93 8.24
N TYR A 177 2.19 2.71 8.88
CA TYR A 177 2.72 1.36 9.09
C TYR A 177 1.80 0.49 9.95
N SER A 178 1.12 1.06 10.94
CA SER A 178 0.26 0.31 11.86
C SER A 178 -0.94 -0.30 11.10
N ARG A 179 -1.55 0.49 10.23
CA ARG A 179 -2.63 0.06 9.33
C ARG A 179 -2.14 -0.99 8.33
N PHE A 180 -0.98 -0.78 7.71
CA PHE A 180 -0.36 -1.79 6.83
C PHE A 180 -0.08 -3.12 7.56
N ALA A 181 0.52 -3.06 8.74
CA ALA A 181 0.83 -4.25 9.53
C ALA A 181 -0.44 -5.00 9.96
N ARG A 182 -1.50 -4.26 10.31
CA ARG A 182 -2.80 -4.84 10.69
C ARG A 182 -3.43 -5.61 9.54
N ILE A 183 -3.57 -5.01 8.36
CA ILE A 183 -4.16 -5.70 7.21
C ILE A 183 -3.33 -6.93 6.81
N ARG A 184 -2.00 -6.83 6.85
CA ARG A 184 -1.10 -7.96 6.59
C ARG A 184 -1.31 -9.11 7.58
N SER A 185 -1.44 -8.81 8.86
CA SER A 185 -1.71 -9.82 9.89
C SER A 185 -3.05 -10.52 9.65
N LEU A 186 -4.10 -9.77 9.31
CA LEU A 186 -5.42 -10.31 9.02
C LEU A 186 -5.40 -11.21 7.77
N THR A 187 -4.71 -10.79 6.71
CA THR A 187 -4.53 -11.57 5.49
C THR A 187 -3.78 -12.89 5.74
N HIS A 188 -2.71 -12.86 6.55
CA HIS A 188 -1.96 -14.07 6.88
C HIS A 188 -2.82 -15.07 7.68
N ALA A 189 -3.59 -14.58 8.65
CA ALA A 189 -4.51 -15.41 9.43
C ALA A 189 -5.58 -16.06 8.53
N ASP A 190 -6.19 -15.27 7.63
CA ASP A 190 -7.22 -15.74 6.69
C ASP A 190 -6.71 -16.83 5.72
N ARG A 191 -5.45 -16.74 5.31
CA ARG A 191 -4.81 -17.77 4.47
C ARG A 191 -4.59 -19.07 5.22
N GLY A 192 -4.18 -19.01 6.48
CA GLY A 192 -3.95 -20.20 7.30
C GLY A 192 -5.21 -21.00 7.61
N GLU A 193 -6.38 -20.35 7.68
CA GLU A 193 -7.67 -21.02 7.90
C GLU A 193 -8.19 -21.75 6.65
N GLY A 194 -7.79 -21.32 5.46
CA GLY A 194 -8.24 -21.89 4.18
C GLY A 194 -7.66 -23.25 3.82
N ASP A 195 -6.53 -23.64 4.42
CA ASP A 195 -5.85 -24.93 4.15
C ASP A 195 -6.37 -26.09 5.03
N SER A 196 -7.31 -25.82 5.94
CA SER A 196 -7.84 -26.80 6.91
C SER A 196 -9.27 -27.28 6.61
N ALA A 197 -9.85 -26.90 5.46
CA ALA A 197 -11.23 -27.21 5.06
C ALA A 197 -11.30 -27.86 3.68
#